data_AF-H0JSK0-F1
#
_entry.id   AF-H0JSK0-F1
#
_cell.length_a   1.000
_cell.length_b   1.000
_cell.length_c   1.000
_cell.angle_alpha   90.00
_cell.angle_beta   90.00
_cell.angle_gamma   90.00
#
_symmetry.space_group_name_H-M   'P 1'
#
loop_
_entity.id
_entity.type
_entity.pdbx_description
1 polymer ?
#
loop_
_entity_poly.entity_id
_entity_poly.type
_entity_poly.pdbx_seq_one_letter_code
_entity_poly.pdbx_strand_id
1 'polypeptide(L)'
;MTETAHEGPNSGGTEAVEHDKEEHDEIVQVMKQLEGAEASSAEFTTLVKKLQDLLRHHANDEESDQFPALRTHLGQDTLVEVGTKVQAAKKLAPTRPHPSAPHSELFHKTVGPGVGMVDRLRDALTGRNT
;
A
#
# COMPACT_ATOMS: atom_id res chain seq x y z
N MET A 1 -19.94 35.63 21.20
CA MET A 1 -18.79 34.96 20.56
C MET A 1 -19.08 33.48 20.64
N THR A 2 -19.74 32.95 19.61
CA THR A 2 -20.18 31.56 19.56
C THR A 2 -19.04 30.69 19.07
N GLU A 3 -18.55 29.86 19.97
CA GLU A 3 -17.76 28.67 19.70
C GLU A 3 -18.59 27.73 18.82
N THR A 4 -18.24 27.66 17.52
CA THR A 4 -18.79 26.63 16.65
C THR A 4 -17.89 25.41 16.76
N ALA A 5 -18.33 24.45 17.57
CA ALA A 5 -17.91 23.07 17.50
C ALA A 5 -18.04 22.58 16.05
N HIS A 6 -16.93 22.16 15.44
CA HIS A 6 -16.93 21.48 14.16
C HIS A 6 -17.31 20.01 14.42
N GLU A 7 -18.61 19.76 14.59
CA GLU A 7 -19.16 18.41 14.63
C GLU A 7 -19.51 17.93 13.21
N GLY A 8 -18.83 16.86 12.80
CA GLY A 8 -19.22 15.97 11.70
C GLY A 8 -18.27 14.77 11.68
N PRO A 9 -18.76 13.52 11.76
CA PRO A 9 -17.91 12.34 11.62
C PRO A 9 -17.33 12.32 10.20
N ASN A 10 -16.01 12.16 10.09
CA ASN A 10 -15.30 12.04 8.81
C ASN A 10 -15.62 10.70 8.12
N SER A 11 -16.88 10.51 7.70
CA SER A 11 -17.37 9.25 7.12
C SER A 11 -16.66 8.93 5.82
N GLY A 12 -16.49 9.92 4.93
CA GLY A 12 -15.81 9.74 3.65
C GLY A 12 -14.34 9.34 3.78
N GLY A 13 -13.60 9.94 4.72
CA GLY A 13 -12.21 9.55 4.98
C GLY A 13 -12.08 8.15 5.57
N THR A 14 -13.03 7.73 6.41
CA THR A 14 -13.04 6.38 7.00
C THR A 14 -13.40 5.32 5.95
N GLU A 15 -14.41 5.62 5.12
CA GLU A 15 -14.83 4.75 4.02
C GLU A 15 -13.72 4.56 2.98
N ALA A 16 -13.01 5.64 2.59
CA ALA A 16 -11.87 5.55 1.70
C ALA A 16 -10.76 4.65 2.26
N VAL A 17 -10.46 4.76 3.56
CA VAL A 17 -9.46 3.90 4.21
C VAL A 17 -9.85 2.42 4.23
N GLU A 18 -11.12 2.09 4.49
CA GLU A 18 -11.56 0.70 4.44
C GLU A 18 -11.57 0.15 3.01
N HIS A 19 -11.98 0.96 2.04
CA HIS A 19 -11.91 0.61 0.61
C HIS A 19 -10.48 0.31 0.17
N ASP A 20 -9.52 1.20 0.48
CA ASP A 20 -8.11 1.00 0.10
C ASP A 20 -7.51 -0.28 0.71
N LYS A 21 -7.91 -0.65 1.94
CA LYS A 21 -7.47 -1.90 2.55
C LYS A 21 -7.97 -3.11 1.78
N GLU A 22 -9.24 -3.11 1.38
CA GLU A 22 -9.82 -4.19 0.58
C GLU A 22 -9.14 -4.30 -0.80
N GLU A 23 -8.88 -3.16 -1.46
CA GLU A 23 -8.14 -3.14 -2.72
C GLU A 23 -6.70 -3.64 -2.57
N HIS A 24 -5.99 -3.20 -1.52
CA HIS A 24 -4.63 -3.65 -1.21
C HIS A 24 -4.59 -5.16 -0.97
N ASP A 25 -5.55 -5.69 -0.24
CA ASP A 25 -5.70 -7.13 -0.04
C ASP A 25 -5.86 -7.87 -1.36
N GLU A 26 -6.74 -7.38 -2.24
CA GLU A 26 -6.94 -8.01 -3.55
C GLU A 26 -5.66 -7.96 -4.41
N ILE A 27 -4.98 -6.81 -4.45
CA ILE A 27 -3.70 -6.63 -5.16
C ILE A 27 -2.67 -7.65 -4.65
N VAL A 28 -2.52 -7.78 -3.33
CA VAL A 28 -1.55 -8.69 -2.72
C VAL A 28 -1.89 -10.15 -3.01
N GLN A 29 -3.17 -10.54 -3.02
CA GLN A 29 -3.61 -11.87 -3.43
C GLN A 29 -3.28 -12.16 -4.91
N VAL A 30 -3.54 -11.22 -5.82
CA VAL A 30 -3.20 -11.38 -7.24
C VAL A 30 -1.69 -11.46 -7.45
N MET A 31 -0.91 -10.62 -6.76
CA MET A 31 0.55 -10.72 -6.81
C MET A 31 1.03 -12.07 -6.27
N LYS A 32 0.40 -12.63 -5.24
CA LYS A 32 0.75 -13.95 -4.71
C LYS A 32 0.48 -15.08 -5.70
N GLN A 33 -0.63 -15.00 -6.43
CA GLN A 33 -0.95 -15.94 -7.51
C GLN A 33 0.07 -15.83 -8.65
N LEU A 34 0.47 -14.60 -9.02
CA LEU A 34 1.52 -14.37 -10.02
C LEU A 34 2.87 -15.00 -9.64
N GLU A 35 3.25 -14.99 -8.36
CA GLU A 35 4.50 -15.65 -7.92
C GLU A 35 4.54 -17.15 -8.21
N GLY A 36 3.37 -17.80 -8.23
CA GLY A 36 3.24 -19.24 -8.50
C GLY A 36 2.94 -19.60 -9.96
N ALA A 37 2.65 -18.62 -10.81
CA ALA A 37 2.23 -18.85 -12.18
C ALA A 37 3.41 -18.91 -13.15
N GLU A 38 3.38 -19.87 -14.08
CA GLU A 38 4.36 -19.96 -15.16
C GLU A 38 4.21 -18.79 -16.14
N ALA A 39 5.30 -18.07 -16.42
CA ALA A 39 5.26 -16.83 -17.20
C ALA A 39 4.71 -17.00 -18.63
N SER A 40 4.81 -18.20 -19.21
CA SER A 40 4.28 -18.52 -20.55
C SER A 40 2.81 -18.98 -20.54
N SER A 41 2.18 -19.06 -19.37
CA SER A 41 0.79 -19.52 -19.24
C SER A 41 -0.24 -18.43 -19.57
N ALA A 42 -1.42 -18.85 -20.03
CA ALA A 42 -2.56 -17.96 -20.20
C ALA A 42 -3.06 -17.39 -18.85
N GLU A 43 -2.90 -18.17 -17.77
CA GLU A 43 -3.21 -17.74 -16.40
C GLU A 43 -2.35 -16.54 -15.99
N PHE A 44 -1.03 -16.60 -16.20
CA PHE A 44 -0.12 -15.49 -15.92
C PHE A 44 -0.56 -14.20 -16.65
N THR A 45 -0.90 -14.31 -17.93
CA THR A 45 -1.39 -13.15 -18.72
C THR A 45 -2.69 -12.58 -18.13
N THR A 46 -3.59 -13.45 -17.70
CA THR A 46 -4.87 -13.05 -17.07
C THR A 46 -4.63 -12.33 -15.74
N LEU A 47 -3.75 -12.87 -14.91
CA LEU A 47 -3.38 -12.29 -13.62
C LEU A 47 -2.65 -10.95 -13.77
N VAL A 48 -1.76 -10.80 -14.76
CA VAL A 48 -1.09 -9.51 -15.05
C VAL A 48 -2.12 -8.45 -15.44
N LYS A 49 -3.10 -8.81 -16.29
CA LYS A 49 -4.16 -7.88 -16.67
C LYS A 49 -4.99 -7.47 -15.44
N LYS A 50 -5.38 -8.44 -14.61
CA LYS A 50 -6.11 -8.16 -13.37
C LYS A 50 -5.31 -7.24 -12.45
N LEU A 51 -4.01 -7.50 -12.25
CA LEU A 51 -3.15 -6.65 -11.44
C LEU A 51 -3.06 -5.23 -12.01
N GLN A 52 -2.94 -5.09 -13.33
CA GLN A 52 -2.91 -3.78 -14.00
C GLN A 52 -4.20 -3.00 -13.76
N ASP A 53 -5.36 -3.64 -13.90
CA ASP A 53 -6.65 -3.00 -13.72
C ASP A 53 -6.83 -2.53 -12.27
N LEU A 54 -6.49 -3.37 -11.28
CA LEU A 54 -6.52 -3.03 -9.86
C LEU A 54 -5.58 -1.85 -9.53
N LEU A 55 -4.33 -1.91 -9.98
CA LEU A 55 -3.36 -0.83 -9.71
C LEU A 55 -3.78 0.50 -10.34
N ARG A 56 -4.41 0.47 -11.52
CA ARG A 56 -4.90 1.69 -12.16
C ARG A 56 -6.07 2.30 -11.41
N HIS A 57 -6.99 1.46 -10.93
CA HIS A 57 -8.12 1.94 -10.13
C HIS A 57 -7.62 2.56 -8.83
N HIS A 58 -6.82 1.81 -8.07
CA HIS A 58 -6.28 2.24 -6.80
C HIS A 58 -5.47 3.55 -6.92
N ALA A 59 -4.54 3.62 -7.88
CA ALA A 59 -3.74 4.83 -8.08
C ALA A 59 -4.60 6.02 -8.53
N ASN A 60 -5.66 5.78 -9.32
CA ASN A 60 -6.58 6.84 -9.71
C ASN A 60 -7.26 7.44 -8.48
N ASP A 61 -7.84 6.61 -7.61
CA ASP A 61 -8.57 7.06 -6.42
C ASP A 61 -7.65 7.86 -5.47
N GLU A 62 -6.42 7.39 -5.26
CA GLU A 62 -5.41 8.13 -4.49
C GLU A 62 -5.07 9.49 -5.14
N GLU A 63 -4.79 9.51 -6.44
CA GLU A 63 -4.31 10.69 -7.16
C GLU A 63 -5.41 11.74 -7.41
N SER A 64 -6.64 11.32 -7.70
CA SER A 64 -7.76 12.22 -8.03
C SER A 64 -8.51 12.73 -6.81
N ASP A 65 -8.57 11.95 -5.73
CA ASP A 65 -9.47 12.25 -4.61
C ASP A 65 -8.72 12.39 -3.29
N GLN A 66 -7.96 11.36 -2.90
CA GLN A 66 -7.41 11.29 -1.55
C GLN A 66 -6.23 12.26 -1.34
N PHE A 67 -5.23 12.27 -2.23
CA PHE A 67 -4.11 13.21 -2.09
C PHE A 67 -4.54 14.67 -2.19
N PRO A 68 -5.46 15.07 -3.10
CA PRO A 68 -6.06 16.41 -3.07
C PRO A 68 -6.79 16.73 -1.75
N ALA A 69 -7.55 15.78 -1.20
CA ALA A 69 -8.21 15.96 0.10
C ALA A 69 -7.19 16.17 1.23
N LEU A 70 -6.12 15.35 1.30
CA LEU A 70 -5.04 15.53 2.27
C LEU A 70 -4.39 16.91 2.15
N ARG A 71 -4.10 17.38 0.93
CA ARG A 71 -3.53 18.72 0.70
C ARG A 71 -4.47 19.86 1.10
N THR A 72 -5.78 19.63 1.03
CA THR A 72 -6.81 20.61 1.38
C THR A 72 -6.99 20.71 2.90
N HIS A 73 -6.91 19.58 3.60
CA HIS A 73 -7.25 19.48 5.02
C HIS A 73 -6.05 19.51 5.96
N LEU A 74 -4.83 19.21 5.50
CA LEU A 74 -3.62 19.17 6.32
C LEU A 74 -2.70 20.35 6.05
N GLY A 75 -2.02 20.81 7.10
CA GLY A 75 -0.97 21.82 7.00
C GLY A 75 0.29 21.31 6.28
N GLN A 76 1.05 22.20 5.67
CA GLN A 76 2.26 21.88 4.92
C GLN A 76 3.29 21.09 5.74
N ASP A 77 3.53 21.50 6.99
CA ASP A 77 4.50 20.83 7.87
C ASP A 77 4.09 19.37 8.15
N THR A 78 2.79 19.13 8.37
CA THR A 78 2.24 17.77 8.56
C THR A 78 2.38 16.93 7.29
N LEU A 79 2.11 17.50 6.11
CA LEU A 79 2.29 16.80 4.83
C LEU A 79 3.76 16.40 4.60
N VAL A 80 4.71 17.28 4.92
CA VAL A 80 6.15 17.00 4.85
C VAL A 80 6.57 15.90 5.84
N GLU A 81 6.04 15.96 7.06
CA GLU A 81 6.29 14.95 8.09
C GLU A 81 5.79 13.57 7.64
N VAL A 82 4.55 13.46 7.19
CA VAL A 82 3.96 12.20 6.71
C VAL A 82 4.70 11.70 5.46
N GLY A 83 5.05 12.58 4.52
CA GLY A 83 5.87 12.22 3.36
C GLY A 83 7.23 11.62 3.76
N THR A 84 7.88 12.18 4.78
CA THR A 84 9.14 11.65 5.33
C THR A 84 8.95 10.24 5.92
N LYS A 85 7.84 10.01 6.64
CA LYS A 85 7.50 8.69 7.19
C LYS A 85 7.28 7.65 6.08
N VAL A 86 6.58 8.01 5.00
CA VAL A 86 6.38 7.14 3.83
C VAL A 86 7.71 6.77 3.18
N GLN A 87 8.60 7.74 2.96
CA GLN A 87 9.93 7.46 2.39
C GLN A 87 10.79 6.56 3.27
N ALA A 88 10.68 6.68 4.59
CA ALA A 88 11.35 5.78 5.53
C ALA A 88 10.76 4.36 5.48
N ALA A 89 9.42 4.24 5.48
CA ALA A 89 8.72 2.96 5.39
C ALA A 89 9.07 2.20 4.11
N LYS A 90 9.15 2.90 2.96
CA LYS A 90 9.52 2.31 1.66
C LYS A 90 10.88 1.60 1.68
N LYS A 91 11.85 2.10 2.45
CA LYS A 91 13.19 1.46 2.57
C LYS A 91 13.11 0.12 3.32
N LEU A 92 12.14 -0.01 4.24
CA LEU A 92 11.95 -1.17 5.10
C LEU A 92 10.93 -2.17 4.54
N ALA A 93 10.16 -1.78 3.54
CA ALA A 93 9.14 -2.62 2.91
C ALA A 93 9.76 -3.92 2.34
N PRO A 94 9.06 -5.08 2.45
CA PRO A 94 9.45 -6.32 1.79
C PRO A 94 9.52 -6.16 0.26
N THR A 95 10.31 -7.00 -0.40
CA THR A 95 10.44 -7.00 -1.88
C THR A 95 9.51 -8.00 -2.57
N ARG A 96 8.68 -8.72 -1.79
CA ARG A 96 7.67 -9.68 -2.26
C ARG A 96 6.32 -9.48 -1.55
N PRO A 97 5.20 -9.96 -2.13
CA PRO A 97 3.88 -9.87 -1.54
C PRO A 97 3.77 -10.79 -0.32
N HIS A 98 3.28 -10.24 0.80
CA HIS A 98 3.03 -10.99 2.04
C HIS A 98 1.56 -10.84 2.44
N PRO A 99 0.64 -11.67 1.90
CA PRO A 99 -0.80 -11.58 2.17
C PRO A 99 -1.21 -11.81 3.62
N SER A 100 -0.32 -12.40 4.42
CA SER A 100 -0.54 -12.64 5.85
C SER A 100 0.10 -11.58 6.74
N ALA A 101 0.71 -10.53 6.16
CA ALA A 101 1.23 -9.41 6.94
C ALA A 101 0.04 -8.55 7.42
N PRO A 102 -0.19 -8.39 8.73
CA PRO A 102 -1.28 -7.57 9.26
C PRO A 102 -1.18 -6.11 8.80
N HIS A 103 -2.30 -5.51 8.39
CA HIS A 103 -2.46 -4.08 8.06
C HIS A 103 -2.37 -3.14 9.28
N SER A 104 -1.67 -3.53 10.35
CA SER A 104 -1.63 -2.79 11.61
C SER A 104 -0.32 -2.00 11.76
N GLU A 105 -0.42 -0.76 12.27
CA GLU A 105 0.72 0.10 12.62
C GLU A 105 1.75 -0.61 13.52
N LEU A 106 1.29 -1.56 14.33
CA LEU A 106 2.12 -2.30 15.28
C LEU A 106 3.01 -3.32 14.57
N PHE A 107 2.58 -3.89 13.45
CA PHE A 107 3.38 -4.87 12.70
C PHE A 107 4.60 -4.23 12.03
N HIS A 108 4.47 -2.97 11.59
CA HIS A 108 5.59 -2.18 11.06
C HIS A 108 6.66 -1.86 12.11
N LYS A 109 6.29 -1.87 13.41
CA LYS A 109 7.20 -1.60 14.54
C LYS A 109 7.76 -2.85 15.21
N THR A 110 7.08 -3.99 15.17
CA THR A 110 7.48 -5.19 15.95
C THR A 110 7.87 -6.41 15.11
N VAL A 111 7.55 -6.43 13.80
CA VAL A 111 8.04 -7.45 12.85
C VAL A 111 8.76 -6.80 11.65
N GLY A 112 9.41 -5.65 11.87
CA GLY A 112 10.61 -5.26 11.12
C GLY A 112 11.82 -5.69 11.95
N PRO A 113 12.84 -6.41 11.44
CA PRO A 113 13.44 -6.42 10.10
C PRO A 113 13.75 -7.85 9.60
N GLY A 114 12.85 -8.82 9.78
CA GLY A 114 13.14 -10.24 9.49
C GLY A 114 12.74 -10.70 8.09
N VAL A 115 11.48 -10.47 7.71
CA VAL A 115 10.91 -11.00 6.45
C VAL A 115 11.49 -10.29 5.23
N GLY A 116 11.56 -8.96 5.25
CA GLY A 116 12.20 -8.18 4.17
C GLY A 116 13.71 -8.43 4.02
N MET A 117 14.40 -8.84 5.09
CA MET A 117 15.83 -9.21 5.04
C MET A 117 16.02 -10.58 4.37
N VAL A 118 15.16 -11.57 4.67
CA VAL A 118 15.17 -12.88 4.00
C VAL A 118 14.87 -12.73 2.51
N ASP A 119 13.91 -11.87 2.17
CA ASP A 119 13.58 -11.59 0.77
C ASP A 119 14.73 -10.95 0.00
N ARG A 120 15.41 -9.95 0.61
CA ARG A 120 16.57 -9.31 0.01
C ARG A 120 17.78 -10.22 -0.08
N LEU A 121 18.00 -11.09 0.91
CA LEU A 121 19.02 -12.14 0.84
C LEU A 121 18.74 -13.10 -0.32
N ARG A 122 17.50 -13.53 -0.49
CA ARG A 122 17.08 -14.34 -1.64
C ARG A 122 17.24 -13.60 -2.96
N ASP A 123 16.94 -12.31 -3.01
CA ASP A 123 17.10 -11.50 -4.22
C ASP A 123 18.58 -11.38 -4.61
N ALA A 124 19.47 -11.15 -3.65
CA ALA A 124 20.91 -11.16 -3.86
C ALA A 124 21.42 -12.53 -4.35
N LEU A 125 20.94 -13.62 -3.76
CA LEU A 125 21.31 -14.99 -4.18
C LEU A 125 20.77 -15.37 -5.56
N THR A 126 19.60 -14.85 -5.95
CA THR A 126 18.98 -15.10 -7.26
C THR A 126 19.39 -14.08 -8.33
N GLY A 127 20.29 -13.15 -8.01
CA GLY A 127 20.82 -12.16 -8.96
C GLY A 127 19.83 -11.06 -9.36
N ARG A 128 18.77 -10.83 -8.57
CA ARG A 128 17.84 -9.72 -8.79
C ARG A 128 18.37 -8.48 -8.06
N ASN A 129 18.73 -7.43 -8.80
CA ASN A 129 19.04 -6.14 -8.19
C ASN A 129 17.74 -5.49 -7.69
N THR A 130 17.65 -5.22 -6.39
CA THR A 130 16.52 -4.54 -5.71
C THR A 130 16.79 -3.06 -5.56
#